data_AF-A0AAW9EYJ2-F1
#
_entry.id   AF-A0AAW9EYJ2-F1
#
_cell.length_a   1.000
_cell.length_b   1.000
_cell.length_c   1.000
_cell.angle_alpha   90.00
_cell.angle_beta   90.00
_cell.angle_gamma   90.00
#
_symmetry.space_group_name_H-M   'P 1'
#
loop_
_entity.id
_entity.type
_entity.pdbx_description
1 polymer ?
#
loop_
_entity_poly.entity_id
_entity_poly.type
_entity_poly.pdbx_seq_one_letter_code
_entity_poly.pdbx_strand_id
1 'polypeptide(L)'
;MKFSLGPLLFYWPKADTQAFYQAAAASQADIVYLGETVCSKRRELKVDDWIALARQVAGSGKQAVLSTLALISAPSELKEVKRLVDNGELMIEANDLGAVQLASEAGLPFVCGPAINAYNADVLRMLLKQGMQRWVMPVELSRDWLMQLNQDLGRERQQFEVEVFAYGHLPLAYSARCFTARSLDRPKDNCELACIHYPIGRLASSREGQKVFNLNGIQTQSGYCYNLGNELKGMEGLVDVVRLSPEGMETLTMLERFKANEQGMAPLPLLQERDCNGYWRQIPGMSLVE
;
A
#
# COMPACT_ATOMS: atom_id res chain seq x y z
N MET A 1 6.73 17.53 0.49
CA MET A 1 6.22 16.22 0.98
C MET A 1 7.22 15.13 0.61
N LYS A 2 7.18 13.95 1.25
CA LYS A 2 7.97 12.79 0.80
C LYS A 2 7.16 11.95 -0.19
N PHE A 3 7.83 11.17 -1.02
CA PHE A 3 7.20 10.24 -1.94
C PHE A 3 7.64 8.80 -1.65
N SER A 4 6.67 7.89 -1.58
CA SER A 4 6.92 6.48 -1.29
C SER A 4 6.48 5.58 -2.43
N LEU A 5 7.18 4.45 -2.57
CA LEU A 5 6.72 3.29 -3.33
C LEU A 5 6.15 2.27 -2.34
N GLY A 6 4.86 1.97 -2.45
CA GLY A 6 4.19 0.93 -1.67
C GLY A 6 4.76 -0.47 -1.92
N PRO A 7 4.37 -1.48 -1.12
CA PRO A 7 4.82 -2.84 -1.36
C PRO A 7 4.22 -3.37 -2.67
N LEU A 8 4.90 -4.33 -3.31
CA LEU A 8 4.32 -5.04 -4.46
C LEU A 8 3.03 -5.74 -4.03
N LEU A 9 1.89 -5.29 -4.56
CA LEU A 9 0.62 -5.97 -4.31
C LEU A 9 0.46 -7.21 -5.18
N PHE A 10 1.05 -7.22 -6.38
CA PHE A 10 0.93 -8.31 -7.35
C PHE A 10 2.01 -9.37 -7.17
N TYR A 11 1.76 -10.57 -7.70
CA TYR A 11 2.70 -11.68 -7.61
C TYR A 11 3.60 -11.71 -8.85
N TRP A 12 4.83 -11.25 -8.70
CA TRP A 12 5.84 -11.25 -9.77
C TRP A 12 6.89 -12.33 -9.56
N PRO A 13 7.50 -12.84 -10.64
CA PRO A 13 8.69 -13.68 -10.56
C PRO A 13 9.81 -13.03 -9.72
N LYS A 14 10.66 -13.85 -9.10
CA LYS A 14 11.79 -13.38 -8.27
C LYS A 14 12.69 -12.38 -9.01
N ALA A 15 13.04 -12.67 -10.26
CA ALA A 15 13.92 -11.83 -11.06
C ALA A 15 13.33 -10.43 -11.30
N ASP A 16 12.05 -10.36 -11.67
CA ASP A 16 11.34 -9.10 -11.92
C ASP A 16 11.18 -8.29 -10.63
N THR A 17 10.87 -8.97 -9.53
CA THR A 17 10.82 -8.35 -8.20
C THR A 17 12.17 -7.72 -7.82
N GLN A 18 13.26 -8.47 -7.97
CA GLN A 18 14.60 -7.97 -7.67
C GLN A 18 14.99 -6.80 -8.58
N ALA A 19 14.71 -6.89 -9.88
CA ALA A 19 14.98 -5.83 -10.83
C ALA A 19 14.23 -4.55 -10.47
N PHE A 20 12.93 -4.66 -10.11
CA PHE A 20 12.13 -3.52 -9.69
C PHE A 20 12.73 -2.84 -8.46
N TYR A 21 13.08 -3.60 -7.42
CA TYR A 21 13.62 -3.00 -6.19
C TYR A 21 15.04 -2.44 -6.36
N GLN A 22 15.85 -3.00 -7.27
CA GLN A 22 17.12 -2.41 -7.66
C GLN A 22 16.91 -1.05 -8.35
N ALA A 23 15.94 -0.96 -9.27
CA ALA A 23 15.59 0.30 -9.91
C ALA A 23 14.95 1.30 -8.91
N ALA A 24 14.12 0.81 -7.99
CA ALA A 24 13.52 1.60 -6.92
C ALA A 24 14.60 2.21 -6.01
N ALA A 25 15.68 1.48 -5.70
CA ALA A 25 16.83 1.98 -4.93
C ALA A 25 17.59 3.11 -5.63
N ALA A 26 17.53 3.19 -6.96
CA ALA A 26 18.12 4.29 -7.75
C ALA A 26 17.11 5.41 -8.08
N SER A 27 15.83 5.23 -7.77
CA SER A 27 14.76 6.16 -8.13
C SER A 27 14.72 7.42 -7.26
N GLN A 28 13.77 8.32 -7.53
CA GLN A 28 13.51 9.51 -6.71
C GLN A 28 12.62 9.24 -5.47
N ALA A 29 12.24 8.00 -5.19
CA ALA A 29 11.46 7.66 -3.99
C ALA A 29 12.28 7.93 -2.71
N ASP A 30 11.64 8.51 -1.71
CA ASP A 30 12.24 8.75 -0.39
C ASP A 30 12.09 7.50 0.51
N ILE A 31 10.97 6.79 0.34
CA ILE A 31 10.57 5.62 1.13
C ILE A 31 10.22 4.47 0.18
N VAL A 32 10.65 3.26 0.50
CA VAL A 32 10.33 2.06 -0.27
C VAL A 32 9.80 0.99 0.68
N TYR A 33 8.59 0.52 0.41
CA TYR A 33 7.97 -0.58 1.13
C TYR A 33 8.23 -1.90 0.40
N LEU A 34 8.60 -2.93 1.15
CA LEU A 34 8.98 -4.25 0.62
C LEU A 34 8.32 -5.34 1.44
N GLY A 35 7.84 -6.39 0.78
CA GLY A 35 7.23 -7.53 1.45
C GLY A 35 5.98 -8.01 0.73
N GLU A 36 5.39 -9.07 1.30
CA GLU A 36 4.17 -9.69 0.80
C GLU A 36 3.00 -9.36 1.74
N THR A 37 2.04 -8.58 1.25
CA THR A 37 0.88 -8.13 2.03
C THR A 37 -0.40 -8.91 1.73
N VAL A 38 -0.44 -9.66 0.64
CA VAL A 38 -1.67 -10.26 0.10
C VAL A 38 -1.79 -11.75 0.46
N CYS A 39 -0.77 -12.57 0.21
CA CYS A 39 -0.89 -14.02 0.39
C CYS A 39 0.41 -14.71 0.79
N SER A 40 0.42 -15.35 1.96
CA SER A 40 1.52 -16.16 2.51
C SER A 40 1.99 -17.35 1.65
N LYS A 41 1.23 -17.72 0.61
CA LYS A 41 1.62 -18.77 -0.35
C LYS A 41 2.57 -18.26 -1.44
N ARG A 42 2.63 -16.94 -1.67
CA ARG A 42 3.51 -16.29 -2.65
C ARG A 42 4.93 -16.29 -2.11
N ARG A 43 5.78 -17.20 -2.62
CA ARG A 43 7.09 -17.52 -2.02
C ARG A 43 8.26 -17.42 -3.00
N GLU A 44 8.13 -16.63 -4.06
CA GLU A 44 9.27 -16.24 -4.92
C GLU A 44 10.41 -15.63 -4.08
N LEU A 45 10.05 -14.85 -3.06
CA LEU A 45 10.95 -14.36 -2.02
C LEU A 45 10.46 -14.87 -0.66
N LYS A 46 11.39 -15.38 0.17
CA LYS A 46 11.14 -15.74 1.57
C LYS A 46 11.44 -14.54 2.47
N VAL A 47 11.10 -14.65 3.75
CA VAL A 47 11.36 -13.61 4.77
C VAL A 47 12.81 -13.10 4.73
N ASP A 48 13.80 -14.00 4.68
CA ASP A 48 15.22 -13.59 4.66
C ASP A 48 15.61 -12.89 3.35
N ASP A 49 15.01 -13.28 2.21
CA ASP A 49 15.20 -12.58 0.93
C ASP A 49 14.64 -11.15 1.03
N TRP A 50 13.45 -10.97 1.63
CA TRP A 50 12.83 -9.66 1.83
C TRP A 50 13.65 -8.75 2.75
N ILE A 51 14.15 -9.28 3.87
CA ILE A 51 15.02 -8.54 4.79
C ILE A 51 16.32 -8.14 4.07
N ALA A 52 16.94 -9.04 3.32
CA ALA A 52 18.16 -8.75 2.58
C ALA A 52 17.94 -7.66 1.52
N LEU A 53 16.83 -7.73 0.78
CA LEU A 53 16.48 -6.71 -0.22
C LEU A 53 16.19 -5.35 0.42
N ALA A 54 15.47 -5.33 1.53
CA ALA A 54 15.19 -4.10 2.26
C ALA A 54 16.48 -3.47 2.82
N ARG A 55 17.45 -4.26 3.28
CA ARG A 55 18.79 -3.77 3.65
C ARG A 55 19.53 -3.15 2.47
N GLN A 56 19.45 -3.76 1.29
CA GLN A 56 20.06 -3.19 0.08
C GLN A 56 19.44 -1.84 -0.28
N VAL A 57 18.12 -1.72 -0.20
CA VAL A 57 17.41 -0.46 -0.43
C VAL A 57 17.73 0.58 0.65
N ALA A 58 17.82 0.18 1.91
CA ALA A 58 18.26 1.07 2.99
C ALA A 58 19.69 1.59 2.76
N GLY A 59 20.59 0.71 2.28
CA GLY A 59 21.97 1.05 1.92
C GLY A 59 22.10 2.07 0.79
N SER A 60 21.06 2.29 -0.01
CA SER A 60 21.04 3.34 -1.04
C SER A 60 20.60 4.72 -0.50
N GLY A 61 20.42 4.84 0.82
CA GLY A 61 20.02 6.09 1.49
C GLY A 61 18.51 6.33 1.54
N LYS A 62 17.68 5.35 1.16
CA LYS A 62 16.22 5.42 1.25
C LYS A 62 15.73 4.85 2.56
N GLN A 63 14.55 5.26 3.02
CA GLN A 63 13.90 4.56 4.11
C GLN A 63 13.26 3.28 3.59
N ALA A 64 13.80 2.12 3.96
CA ALA A 64 13.18 0.83 3.67
C ALA A 64 12.23 0.41 4.81
N VAL A 65 11.02 -0.04 4.46
CA VAL A 65 10.01 -0.52 5.41
C VAL A 65 9.52 -1.91 5.01
N LEU A 66 9.47 -2.85 5.94
CA LEU A 66 9.02 -4.23 5.69
C LEU A 66 7.52 -4.37 5.91
N SER A 67 6.75 -4.57 4.85
CA SER A 67 5.30 -4.74 4.91
C SER A 67 4.89 -6.16 5.28
N THR A 68 4.00 -6.29 6.28
CA THR A 68 3.46 -7.57 6.75
C THR A 68 2.15 -7.94 6.03
N LEU A 69 1.73 -9.19 6.16
CA LEU A 69 0.44 -9.67 5.67
C LEU A 69 -0.73 -8.83 6.20
N ALA A 70 -1.71 -8.56 5.34
CA ALA A 70 -2.96 -7.88 5.69
C ALA A 70 -4.01 -8.81 6.32
N LEU A 71 -3.84 -10.13 6.16
CA LEU A 71 -4.72 -11.12 6.77
C LEU A 71 -3.90 -12.28 7.30
N ILE A 72 -3.77 -12.36 8.62
CA ILE A 72 -3.12 -13.48 9.31
C ILE A 72 -4.19 -14.48 9.71
N SER A 73 -4.16 -15.68 9.11
CA SER A 73 -5.16 -16.74 9.30
C SER A 73 -4.58 -18.01 9.94
N ALA A 74 -3.26 -18.14 10.05
CA ALA A 74 -2.61 -19.32 10.61
C ALA A 74 -1.43 -18.98 11.54
N PRO A 75 -1.14 -19.84 12.55
CA PRO A 75 0.02 -19.65 13.43
C PRO A 75 1.37 -19.62 12.71
N SER A 76 1.48 -20.33 11.58
CA SER A 76 2.70 -20.30 10.74
C SER A 76 2.94 -18.93 10.12
N GLU A 77 1.88 -18.22 9.74
CA GLU A 77 1.96 -16.87 9.16
C GLU A 77 2.37 -15.87 10.24
N LEU A 78 1.82 -16.00 11.46
CA LEU A 78 2.24 -15.16 12.59
C LEU A 78 3.73 -15.36 12.94
N LYS A 79 4.26 -16.59 12.83
CA LYS A 79 5.70 -16.84 12.98
C LYS A 79 6.54 -16.15 11.91
N GLU A 80 6.08 -16.12 10.66
CA GLU A 80 6.76 -15.39 9.59
C GLU A 80 6.73 -13.87 9.82
N VAL A 81 5.60 -13.33 10.27
CA VAL A 81 5.47 -11.92 10.67
C VAL A 81 6.40 -11.61 11.84
N LYS A 82 6.45 -12.45 12.87
CA LYS A 82 7.37 -12.27 14.00
C LYS A 82 8.82 -12.21 13.56
N ARG A 83 9.23 -13.02 12.58
CA ARG A 83 10.59 -12.95 12.01
C ARG A 83 10.85 -11.61 11.29
N LEU A 84 9.84 -11.02 10.65
CA LEU A 84 9.96 -9.66 10.09
C LEU A 84 10.06 -8.61 11.21
N VAL A 85 9.36 -8.76 12.32
CA VAL A 85 9.49 -7.85 13.47
C VAL A 85 10.88 -7.97 14.12
N ASP A 86 11.36 -9.19 14.30
CA ASP A 86 12.65 -9.50 14.92
C ASP A 86 13.85 -9.25 13.96
N ASN A 87 13.66 -8.53 12.86
CA ASN A 87 14.71 -8.29 11.84
C ASN A 87 15.89 -7.44 12.36
N GLY A 88 15.67 -6.69 13.46
CA GLY A 88 16.68 -6.00 14.25
C GLY A 88 16.92 -4.52 13.92
N GLU A 89 16.55 -4.04 12.73
CA GLU A 89 16.91 -2.66 12.32
C GLU A 89 15.86 -1.95 11.45
N LEU A 90 15.13 -2.68 10.61
CA LEU A 90 14.15 -2.13 9.68
C LEU A 90 12.80 -1.95 10.38
N MET A 91 12.15 -0.82 10.12
CA MET A 91 10.77 -0.59 10.52
C MET A 91 9.84 -1.53 9.75
N ILE A 92 8.73 -1.93 10.38
CA ILE A 92 7.68 -2.69 9.70
C ILE A 92 6.49 -1.80 9.34
N GLU A 93 5.77 -2.17 8.30
CA GLU A 93 4.39 -1.75 8.07
C GLU A 93 3.46 -2.87 8.52
N ALA A 94 2.75 -2.62 9.63
CA ALA A 94 1.77 -3.54 10.18
C ALA A 94 0.44 -3.40 9.42
N ASN A 95 0.02 -4.47 8.77
CA ASN A 95 -1.26 -4.55 8.04
C ASN A 95 -2.33 -5.41 8.77
N ASP A 96 -2.00 -5.92 9.96
CA ASP A 96 -2.90 -6.70 10.83
C ASP A 96 -2.57 -6.37 12.31
N LEU A 97 -3.57 -6.42 13.20
CA LEU A 97 -3.37 -6.10 14.62
C LEU A 97 -2.42 -7.07 15.33
N GLY A 98 -2.25 -8.30 14.84
CA GLY A 98 -1.22 -9.22 15.31
C GLY A 98 0.19 -8.68 15.05
N ALA A 99 0.43 -8.01 13.93
CA ALA A 99 1.71 -7.35 13.66
C ALA A 99 1.92 -6.11 14.55
N VAL A 100 0.85 -5.34 14.79
CA VAL A 100 0.88 -4.21 15.75
C VAL A 100 1.25 -4.68 17.14
N GLN A 101 0.61 -5.75 17.63
CA GLN A 101 0.89 -6.31 18.95
C GLN A 101 2.35 -6.77 19.06
N LEU A 102 2.85 -7.49 18.07
CA LEU A 102 4.24 -7.95 18.05
C LEU A 102 5.24 -6.78 18.07
N ALA A 103 5.00 -5.73 17.29
CA ALA A 103 5.86 -4.54 17.29
C ALA A 103 5.81 -3.80 18.64
N SER A 104 4.60 -3.65 19.21
CA SER A 104 4.39 -2.97 20.49
C SER A 104 5.06 -3.71 21.65
N GLU A 105 4.93 -5.04 21.73
CA GLU A 105 5.59 -5.88 22.72
C GLU A 105 7.12 -5.82 22.61
N ALA A 106 7.64 -5.71 21.38
CA ALA A 106 9.06 -5.53 21.12
C ALA A 106 9.55 -4.09 21.36
N GLY A 107 8.66 -3.14 21.63
CA GLY A 107 8.99 -1.72 21.77
C GLY A 107 9.52 -1.08 20.48
N LEU A 108 9.15 -1.64 19.31
CA LEU A 108 9.65 -1.21 18.01
C LEU A 108 8.67 -0.23 17.34
N PRO A 109 9.18 0.82 16.67
CA PRO A 109 8.34 1.71 15.87
C PRO A 109 7.75 0.97 14.67
N PHE A 110 6.54 1.37 14.25
CA PHE A 110 5.90 0.79 13.08
C PHE A 110 5.10 1.82 12.27
N VAL A 111 4.86 1.49 11.01
CA VAL A 111 3.85 2.12 10.15
C VAL A 111 2.54 1.36 10.29
N CYS A 112 1.43 2.03 10.63
CA CYS A 112 0.10 1.47 10.55
C CYS A 112 -0.34 1.50 9.08
N GLY A 113 -0.36 0.33 8.43
CA GLY A 113 -0.66 0.21 7.01
C GLY A 113 -2.15 0.36 6.69
N PRO A 114 -2.51 0.53 5.40
CA PRO A 114 -3.86 0.89 4.97
C PRO A 114 -4.89 -0.24 5.14
N ALA A 115 -4.45 -1.45 5.48
CA ALA A 115 -5.34 -2.58 5.76
C ALA A 115 -5.94 -2.56 7.18
N ILE A 116 -5.39 -1.73 8.09
CA ILE A 116 -5.94 -1.54 9.43
C ILE A 116 -6.97 -0.42 9.38
N ASN A 117 -8.20 -0.75 9.77
CA ASN A 117 -9.36 0.16 9.77
C ASN A 117 -9.29 1.20 10.90
N ALA A 118 -8.34 2.13 10.84
CA ALA A 118 -8.17 3.22 11.79
C ALA A 118 -8.92 4.49 11.31
N TYR A 119 -10.19 4.62 11.74
CA TYR A 119 -11.14 5.64 11.25
C TYR A 119 -11.50 6.71 12.28
N ASN A 120 -10.72 6.94 13.33
CA ASN A 120 -10.99 8.04 14.27
C ASN A 120 -9.76 8.35 15.11
N ALA A 121 -9.80 9.51 15.78
CA ALA A 121 -8.70 9.99 16.61
C ALA A 121 -8.39 9.04 17.78
N ASP A 122 -9.38 8.35 18.35
CA ASP A 122 -9.15 7.46 19.50
C ASP A 122 -8.35 6.21 19.13
N VAL A 123 -8.63 5.61 17.98
CA VAL A 123 -7.83 4.50 17.44
C VAL A 123 -6.41 4.97 17.13
N LEU A 124 -6.24 6.16 16.54
CA LEU A 124 -4.90 6.70 16.26
C LEU A 124 -4.12 7.01 17.54
N ARG A 125 -4.76 7.53 18.58
CA ARG A 125 -4.14 7.72 19.91
C ARG A 125 -3.71 6.39 20.52
N MET A 126 -4.52 5.35 20.38
CA MET A 126 -4.17 4.01 20.84
C MET A 126 -2.92 3.50 20.11
N LEU A 127 -2.90 3.58 18.78
CA LEU A 127 -1.78 3.13 17.97
C LEU A 127 -0.50 3.96 18.23
N LEU A 128 -0.65 5.26 18.46
CA LEU A 128 0.46 6.14 18.82
C LEU A 128 1.11 5.70 20.14
N LYS A 129 0.30 5.37 21.16
CA LYS A 129 0.80 4.82 22.44
C LYS A 129 1.50 3.46 22.27
N GLN A 130 1.16 2.71 21.22
CA GLN A 130 1.77 1.42 20.90
C GLN A 130 3.07 1.52 20.10
N GLY A 131 3.44 2.72 19.63
CA GLY A 131 4.69 2.95 18.89
C GLY A 131 4.53 3.35 17.42
N MET A 132 3.30 3.60 16.95
CA MET A 132 3.06 4.03 15.57
C MET A 132 3.80 5.34 15.24
N GLN A 133 4.57 5.34 14.15
CA GLN A 133 5.29 6.52 13.64
C GLN A 133 4.63 7.14 12.42
N ARG A 134 3.87 6.34 11.67
CA ARG A 134 3.19 6.75 10.46
C ARG A 134 1.87 6.02 10.34
N TRP A 135 0.84 6.73 9.94
CA TRP A 135 -0.46 6.18 9.61
C TRP A 135 -0.73 6.33 8.13
N VAL A 136 -0.96 5.21 7.46
CA VAL A 136 -1.43 5.19 6.08
C VAL A 136 -2.94 5.27 6.11
N MET A 137 -3.46 6.37 5.59
CA MET A 137 -4.89 6.63 5.55
C MET A 137 -5.63 5.55 4.74
N PRO A 138 -6.71 4.95 5.28
CA PRO A 138 -7.56 4.05 4.53
C PRO A 138 -8.08 4.69 3.24
N VAL A 139 -8.12 3.89 2.17
CA VAL A 139 -8.18 4.37 0.78
C VAL A 139 -9.54 4.95 0.35
N GLU A 140 -10.57 4.67 1.13
CA GLU A 140 -11.95 5.12 0.93
C GLU A 140 -12.27 6.46 1.60
N LEU A 141 -11.36 6.99 2.42
CA LEU A 141 -11.57 8.25 3.15
C LEU A 141 -11.26 9.46 2.26
N SER A 142 -11.97 10.56 2.48
CA SER A 142 -11.82 11.80 1.71
C SER A 142 -10.83 12.77 2.34
N ARG A 143 -10.38 13.76 1.56
CA ARG A 143 -9.59 14.89 2.07
C ARG A 143 -10.32 15.61 3.20
N ASP A 144 -11.61 15.88 3.00
CA ASP A 144 -12.43 16.63 3.95
C ASP A 144 -12.58 15.83 5.26
N TRP A 145 -12.64 14.50 5.17
CA TRP A 145 -12.59 13.62 6.34
C TRP A 145 -11.25 13.71 7.07
N LEU A 146 -10.12 13.69 6.34
CA LEU A 146 -8.79 13.86 6.92
C LEU A 146 -8.62 15.22 7.61
N MET A 147 -9.17 16.29 7.03
CA MET A 147 -9.18 17.61 7.64
C MET A 147 -9.93 17.62 8.98
N GLN A 148 -11.08 16.96 9.05
CA GLN A 148 -11.84 16.83 10.30
C GLN A 148 -11.07 16.00 11.34
N LEU A 149 -10.51 14.85 10.93
CA LEU A 149 -9.71 14.02 11.82
C LEU A 149 -8.52 14.79 12.42
N ASN A 150 -7.84 15.61 11.62
CA ASN A 150 -6.72 16.44 12.11
C ASN A 150 -7.17 17.46 13.16
N GLN A 151 -8.39 18.01 13.04
CA GLN A 151 -8.96 18.86 14.08
C GLN A 151 -9.21 18.07 15.37
N ASP A 152 -9.79 16.87 15.26
CA ASP A 152 -10.09 16.00 16.40
C ASP A 152 -8.81 15.53 17.14
N LEU A 153 -7.70 15.38 16.41
CA LEU A 153 -6.36 15.05 16.95
C LEU A 153 -5.65 16.26 17.59
N GLY A 154 -5.92 17.48 17.10
CA GLY A 154 -5.27 18.69 17.57
C GLY A 154 -3.74 18.59 17.53
N ARG A 155 -3.08 18.79 18.68
CA ARG A 155 -1.59 18.76 18.78
C ARG A 155 -1.00 17.36 18.54
N GLU A 156 -1.77 16.30 18.76
CA GLU A 156 -1.30 14.92 18.58
C GLU A 156 -1.01 14.59 17.12
N ARG A 157 -1.62 15.32 16.17
CA ARG A 157 -1.34 15.20 14.74
C ARG A 157 0.15 15.38 14.41
N GLN A 158 0.89 16.17 15.18
CA GLN A 158 2.33 16.42 14.94
C GLN A 158 3.23 15.28 15.46
N GLN A 159 2.67 14.23 16.08
CA GLN A 159 3.43 13.12 16.67
C GLN A 159 3.63 11.95 15.70
N PHE A 160 3.00 11.95 14.54
CA PHE A 160 3.14 10.90 13.52
C PHE A 160 2.95 11.47 12.11
N GLU A 161 3.47 10.75 11.11
CA GLU A 161 3.32 11.08 9.70
C GLU A 161 1.98 10.57 9.14
N VAL A 162 1.32 11.37 8.30
CA VAL A 162 0.16 10.93 7.51
C VAL A 162 0.62 10.57 6.09
N GLU A 163 0.35 9.34 5.68
CA GLU A 163 0.62 8.86 4.33
C GLU A 163 -0.69 8.59 3.57
N VAL A 164 -0.76 9.03 2.31
CA VAL A 164 -1.93 8.83 1.44
C VAL A 164 -1.55 7.96 0.24
N PHE A 165 -2.33 6.90 0.01
CA PHE A 165 -2.29 6.13 -1.23
C PHE A 165 -2.81 7.00 -2.38
N ALA A 166 -1.92 7.44 -3.27
CA ALA A 166 -2.20 8.46 -4.27
C ALA A 166 -2.16 7.96 -5.71
N TYR A 167 -1.58 6.78 -5.96
CA TYR A 167 -1.53 6.18 -7.30
C TYR A 167 -1.65 4.66 -7.28
N GLY A 168 -2.44 4.11 -8.20
CA GLY A 168 -2.58 2.67 -8.46
C GLY A 168 -3.97 2.11 -8.13
N HIS A 169 -4.16 0.81 -8.31
CA HIS A 169 -5.41 0.13 -7.95
C HIS A 169 -5.64 0.05 -6.43
N LEU A 170 -6.70 0.70 -5.92
CA LEU A 170 -7.00 0.81 -4.49
C LEU A 170 -7.32 -0.56 -3.90
N PRO A 171 -6.67 -1.01 -2.81
CA PRO A 171 -7.00 -2.26 -2.13
C PRO A 171 -8.27 -2.14 -1.27
N LEU A 172 -9.44 -2.35 -1.88
CA LEU A 172 -10.75 -2.08 -1.27
C LEU A 172 -11.20 -3.12 -0.24
N ALA A 173 -10.81 -4.39 -0.43
CA ALA A 173 -11.23 -5.47 0.47
C ALA A 173 -10.28 -6.66 0.45
N TYR A 174 -10.25 -7.39 1.57
CA TYR A 174 -9.52 -8.64 1.75
C TYR A 174 -10.48 -9.77 2.14
N SER A 175 -10.25 -10.98 1.63
CA SER A 175 -11.09 -12.15 1.92
C SER A 175 -10.26 -13.34 2.40
N ALA A 176 -10.82 -14.19 3.26
CA ALA A 176 -10.21 -15.49 3.54
C ALA A 176 -10.12 -16.37 2.28
N ARG A 177 -11.01 -16.14 1.30
CA ARG A 177 -11.07 -16.84 0.00
C ARG A 177 -10.25 -16.09 -1.05
N CYS A 178 -9.65 -16.84 -1.98
CA CYS A 178 -8.88 -16.26 -3.08
C CYS A 178 -9.77 -16.03 -4.31
N PHE A 179 -10.01 -14.78 -4.67
CA PHE A 179 -10.79 -14.37 -5.84
C PHE A 179 -10.14 -14.80 -7.16
N THR A 180 -8.81 -14.68 -7.28
CA THR A 180 -8.10 -15.15 -8.49
C THR A 180 -8.28 -16.65 -8.69
N ALA A 181 -8.07 -17.47 -7.65
CA ALA A 181 -8.29 -18.92 -7.73
C ALA A 181 -9.75 -19.25 -8.05
N ARG A 182 -10.71 -18.57 -7.39
CA ARG A 182 -12.13 -18.77 -7.64
C ARG A 182 -12.53 -18.44 -9.07
N SER A 183 -11.95 -17.39 -9.67
CA SER A 183 -12.19 -17.01 -11.07
C SER A 183 -11.71 -18.04 -12.11
N LEU A 184 -10.89 -18.99 -11.66
CA LEU A 184 -10.38 -20.12 -12.44
C LEU A 184 -11.03 -21.44 -12.03
N ASP A 185 -12.12 -21.39 -11.25
CA ASP A 185 -12.79 -22.55 -10.65
C ASP A 185 -11.85 -23.47 -9.84
N ARG A 186 -10.86 -22.86 -9.18
CA ARG A 186 -9.90 -23.57 -8.32
C ARG A 186 -10.12 -23.24 -6.84
N PRO A 187 -9.94 -24.21 -5.93
CA PRO A 187 -9.85 -23.92 -4.50
C PRO A 187 -8.54 -23.18 -4.19
N LYS A 188 -8.52 -22.36 -3.11
CA LYS A 188 -7.33 -21.60 -2.69
C LYS A 188 -6.13 -22.50 -2.40
N ASP A 189 -6.36 -23.66 -1.79
CA ASP A 189 -5.30 -24.59 -1.40
C ASP A 189 -4.59 -25.19 -2.61
N ASN A 190 -5.32 -25.44 -3.71
CA ASN A 190 -4.77 -25.90 -4.98
C ASN A 190 -4.84 -24.80 -6.06
N CYS A 191 -4.53 -23.55 -5.70
CA CYS A 191 -4.55 -22.44 -6.66
C CYS A 191 -3.42 -22.48 -7.69
N GLU A 192 -2.40 -23.34 -7.49
CA GLU A 192 -1.19 -23.46 -8.31
C GLU A 192 -0.47 -22.11 -8.52
N LEU A 193 -0.61 -21.20 -7.56
CA LEU A 193 -0.02 -19.85 -7.62
C LEU A 193 -0.41 -19.06 -8.90
N ALA A 194 -1.62 -19.32 -9.43
CA ALA A 194 -2.06 -18.78 -10.71
C ALA A 194 -2.03 -17.25 -10.83
N CYS A 195 -1.98 -16.50 -9.71
CA CYS A 195 -1.80 -15.05 -9.73
C CYS A 195 -0.48 -14.62 -10.41
N ILE A 196 0.52 -15.49 -10.55
CA ILE A 196 1.79 -15.16 -11.24
C ILE A 196 1.58 -14.87 -12.73
N HIS A 197 0.52 -15.42 -13.33
CA HIS A 197 0.17 -15.18 -14.73
C HIS A 197 -0.66 -13.90 -14.94
N TYR A 198 -0.94 -13.17 -13.86
CA TYR A 198 -1.70 -11.93 -13.86
C TYR A 198 -0.88 -10.84 -13.15
N PRO A 199 0.19 -10.32 -13.80
CA PRO A 199 1.17 -9.44 -13.15
C PRO A 199 0.59 -8.10 -12.68
N ILE A 200 -0.60 -7.72 -13.18
CA ILE A 200 -1.36 -6.53 -12.77
C ILE A 200 -2.78 -6.91 -12.32
N GLY A 201 -2.97 -8.13 -11.83
CA GLY A 201 -4.27 -8.64 -11.41
C GLY A 201 -5.19 -9.04 -12.57
N ARG A 202 -6.42 -9.43 -12.23
CA ARG A 202 -7.44 -9.87 -13.18
C ARG A 202 -8.64 -8.92 -13.13
N LEU A 203 -8.84 -8.19 -14.22
CA LEU A 203 -10.00 -7.31 -14.38
C LEU A 203 -11.32 -8.08 -14.31
N ALA A 204 -12.26 -7.56 -13.53
CA ALA A 204 -13.62 -8.05 -13.40
C ALA A 204 -14.61 -6.95 -13.82
N SER A 205 -15.47 -7.28 -14.77
CA SER A 205 -16.48 -6.38 -15.32
C SER A 205 -17.89 -6.76 -14.86
N SER A 206 -18.79 -5.78 -14.84
CA SER A 206 -20.23 -5.98 -14.66
C SER A 206 -20.84 -6.72 -15.87
N ARG A 207 -22.12 -7.09 -15.78
CA ARG A 207 -22.85 -7.72 -16.90
C ARG A 207 -23.04 -6.76 -18.08
N GLU A 208 -23.00 -5.47 -17.81
CA GLU A 208 -23.07 -4.36 -18.75
C GLU A 208 -21.69 -3.99 -19.33
N GLY A 209 -20.63 -4.71 -18.95
CA GLY A 209 -19.27 -4.53 -19.47
C GLY A 209 -18.44 -3.46 -18.76
N GLN A 210 -18.99 -2.78 -17.75
CA GLN A 210 -18.25 -1.77 -16.99
C GLN A 210 -17.14 -2.41 -16.16
N LYS A 211 -15.94 -1.83 -16.17
CA LYS A 211 -14.85 -2.24 -15.27
C LYS A 211 -15.22 -1.90 -13.83
N VAL A 212 -15.25 -2.88 -12.94
CA VAL A 212 -15.63 -2.65 -11.53
C VAL A 212 -14.46 -2.90 -10.60
N PHE A 213 -13.80 -4.05 -10.75
CA PHE A 213 -12.76 -4.49 -9.84
C PHE A 213 -11.54 -5.05 -10.57
N ASN A 214 -10.40 -5.03 -9.89
CA ASN A 214 -9.22 -5.78 -10.27
C ASN A 214 -8.94 -6.83 -9.18
N LEU A 215 -8.94 -8.12 -9.54
CA LEU A 215 -8.83 -9.24 -8.61
C LEU A 215 -7.38 -9.68 -8.46
N ASN A 216 -6.88 -9.68 -7.24
CA ASN A 216 -5.49 -9.99 -6.94
C ASN A 216 -5.36 -10.88 -5.69
N GLY A 217 -5.32 -12.20 -5.89
CA GLY A 217 -5.24 -13.15 -4.79
C GLY A 217 -6.49 -13.08 -3.91
N ILE A 218 -6.33 -12.69 -2.64
CA ILE A 218 -7.43 -12.48 -1.69
C ILE A 218 -7.97 -11.04 -1.69
N GLN A 219 -7.31 -10.15 -2.43
CA GLN A 219 -7.59 -8.73 -2.47
C GLN A 219 -8.51 -8.42 -3.66
N THR A 220 -9.52 -7.60 -3.41
CA THR A 220 -10.32 -6.94 -4.44
C THR A 220 -9.87 -5.49 -4.50
N GLN A 221 -9.42 -5.05 -5.68
CA GLN A 221 -8.99 -3.68 -5.90
C GLN A 221 -9.97 -2.90 -6.78
N SER A 222 -9.86 -1.57 -6.80
CA SER A 222 -10.61 -0.73 -7.75
C SER A 222 -10.33 -1.13 -9.20
N GLY A 223 -11.36 -1.10 -10.06
CA GLY A 223 -11.19 -1.40 -11.49
C GLY A 223 -10.42 -0.31 -12.26
N TYR A 224 -10.50 0.93 -11.80
CA TYR A 224 -9.74 2.07 -12.32
C TYR A 224 -8.52 2.37 -11.44
N CYS A 225 -7.49 2.94 -12.05
CA CYS A 225 -6.28 3.39 -11.37
C CYS A 225 -6.61 4.67 -10.60
N TYR A 226 -6.39 4.67 -9.30
CA TYR A 226 -6.54 5.90 -8.52
C TYR A 226 -5.41 6.85 -8.83
N ASN A 227 -5.69 8.14 -9.00
CA ASN A 227 -4.68 9.10 -9.41
C ASN A 227 -4.93 10.48 -8.79
N LEU A 228 -4.12 10.82 -7.80
CA LEU A 228 -4.15 12.11 -7.11
C LEU A 228 -3.00 13.04 -7.53
N GLY A 229 -2.37 12.78 -8.69
CA GLY A 229 -1.22 13.56 -9.14
C GLY A 229 -1.50 15.05 -9.31
N ASN A 230 -2.75 15.44 -9.57
CA ASN A 230 -3.18 16.83 -9.67
C ASN A 230 -3.68 17.45 -8.35
N GLU A 231 -3.76 16.65 -7.27
CA GLU A 231 -4.21 17.09 -5.94
C GLU A 231 -3.07 17.48 -5.01
N LEU A 232 -1.81 17.25 -5.41
CA LEU A 232 -0.63 17.35 -4.54
C LEU A 232 -0.51 18.70 -3.84
N LYS A 233 -0.77 19.80 -4.56
CA LYS A 233 -0.77 21.14 -3.96
C LYS A 233 -1.79 21.28 -2.83
N GLY A 234 -2.95 20.65 -2.96
CA GLY A 234 -4.00 20.63 -1.94
C GLY A 234 -3.69 19.72 -0.74
N MET A 235 -2.59 18.95 -0.80
CA MET A 235 -2.12 18.10 0.29
C MET A 235 -1.10 18.82 1.20
N GLU A 236 -0.61 20.00 0.81
CA GLU A 236 0.40 20.75 1.58
C GLU A 236 -0.11 21.05 3.01
N GLY A 237 0.71 20.70 4.01
CA GLY A 237 0.37 20.83 5.42
C GLY A 237 -0.64 19.80 5.95
N LEU A 238 -1.20 18.94 5.09
CA LEU A 238 -2.17 17.91 5.44
C LEU A 238 -1.55 16.51 5.41
N VAL A 239 -0.77 16.21 4.37
CA VAL A 239 -0.16 14.92 4.08
C VAL A 239 1.37 15.04 4.14
N ASP A 240 2.03 14.10 4.80
CA ASP A 240 3.48 14.08 4.93
C ASP A 240 4.14 13.22 3.84
N VAL A 241 3.45 12.14 3.43
CA VAL A 241 3.94 11.15 2.46
C VAL A 241 2.89 10.83 1.40
N VAL A 242 3.28 10.89 0.13
CA VAL A 242 2.44 10.52 -1.02
C VAL A 242 2.91 9.16 -1.55
N ARG A 243 2.02 8.16 -1.51
CA ARG A 243 2.34 6.77 -1.87
C ARG A 243 1.88 6.41 -3.27
N LEU A 244 2.77 5.83 -4.06
CA LEU A 244 2.44 5.19 -5.33
C LEU A 244 2.54 3.67 -5.17
N SER A 245 1.51 2.94 -5.59
CA SER A 245 1.55 1.48 -5.64
C SER A 245 2.27 1.01 -6.90
N PRO A 246 3.26 0.12 -6.79
CA PRO A 246 3.90 -0.48 -7.95
C PRO A 246 2.93 -1.29 -8.81
N GLU A 247 2.96 -1.03 -10.11
CA GLU A 247 2.24 -1.78 -11.16
C GLU A 247 3.21 -2.29 -12.24
N GLY A 248 4.40 -1.71 -12.31
CA GLY A 248 5.51 -2.08 -13.19
C GLY A 248 6.67 -1.09 -13.06
N MET A 249 7.64 -1.16 -13.97
CA MET A 249 8.78 -0.22 -13.98
C MET A 249 8.35 1.22 -14.27
N GLU A 250 7.26 1.39 -15.01
CA GLU A 250 6.64 2.68 -15.33
C GLU A 250 6.16 3.44 -14.09
N THR A 251 5.91 2.76 -12.96
CA THR A 251 5.57 3.43 -11.70
C THR A 251 6.72 4.33 -11.24
N LEU A 252 7.98 4.01 -11.55
CA LEU A 252 9.12 4.87 -11.22
C LEU A 252 9.07 6.18 -12.02
N THR A 253 8.75 6.11 -13.32
CA THR A 253 8.53 7.30 -14.15
C THR A 253 7.29 8.07 -13.70
N MET A 254 6.24 7.39 -13.24
CA MET A 254 5.06 8.05 -12.68
C MET A 254 5.42 8.82 -11.39
N LEU A 255 6.27 8.24 -10.52
CA LEU A 255 6.76 8.91 -9.32
C LEU A 255 7.50 10.20 -9.66
N GLU A 256 8.35 10.20 -10.70
CA GLU A 256 9.01 11.42 -11.19
C GLU A 256 8.01 12.49 -11.65
N ARG A 257 6.93 12.08 -12.34
CA ARG A 257 5.86 13.00 -12.77
C ARG A 257 5.08 13.57 -11.58
N PHE A 258 4.79 12.74 -10.58
CA PHE A 258 4.18 13.19 -9.32
C PHE A 258 5.07 14.24 -8.63
N LYS A 259 6.37 13.98 -8.51
CA LYS A 259 7.33 14.94 -7.94
C LYS A 259 7.40 16.24 -8.75
N ALA A 260 7.42 16.15 -10.08
CA ALA A 260 7.42 17.32 -10.95
C ALA A 260 6.16 18.19 -10.80
N ASN A 261 5.01 17.57 -10.45
CA ASN A 261 3.75 18.28 -10.23
C ASN A 261 3.46 18.63 -8.77
N GLU A 262 4.42 18.51 -7.85
CA GLU A 262 4.19 18.78 -6.42
C GLU A 262 3.61 20.19 -6.18
N GLN A 263 4.04 21.16 -6.98
CA GLN A 263 3.59 22.56 -6.92
C GLN A 263 2.39 22.87 -7.86
N GLY A 264 1.85 21.87 -8.55
CA GLY A 264 0.76 22.01 -9.52
C GLY A 264 1.16 22.65 -10.85
N MET A 265 2.45 22.68 -11.19
CA MET A 265 2.98 23.34 -12.40
C MET A 265 3.18 22.40 -13.59
N ALA A 266 3.01 21.09 -13.41
CA ALA A 266 3.21 20.07 -14.43
C ALA A 266 2.06 19.04 -14.38
N PRO A 267 0.80 19.46 -14.62
CA PRO A 267 -0.37 18.63 -14.42
C PRO A 267 -0.29 17.32 -15.21
N LEU A 268 -0.73 16.24 -14.57
CA LEU A 268 -0.77 14.91 -15.15
C LEU A 268 -2.05 14.74 -15.97
N PRO A 269 -1.98 14.05 -17.12
CA PRO A 269 -3.17 13.72 -17.89
C PRO A 269 -4.01 12.69 -17.13
N LEU A 270 -5.27 13.03 -16.86
CA LEU A 270 -6.28 12.13 -16.33
C LEU A 270 -7.14 11.62 -17.50
N LEU A 271 -7.34 10.31 -17.60
CA LEU A 271 -8.15 9.71 -18.66
C LEU A 271 -9.41 9.08 -18.07
N GLN A 272 -10.56 9.48 -18.60
CA GLN A 272 -11.84 8.84 -18.31
C GLN A 272 -11.77 7.33 -18.58
N GLU A 273 -12.50 6.55 -17.78
CA GLU A 273 -12.53 5.06 -17.83
C GLU A 273 -11.18 4.35 -17.60
N ARG A 274 -10.17 5.10 -17.14
CA ARG A 274 -8.86 4.59 -16.72
C ARG A 274 -8.48 5.07 -15.33
N ASP A 275 -8.62 6.36 -15.09
CA ASP A 275 -8.25 7.02 -13.84
C ASP A 275 -9.50 7.28 -12.96
N CYS A 276 -9.32 7.31 -11.63
CA CYS A 276 -10.34 7.78 -10.69
C CYS A 276 -9.72 8.57 -9.53
N ASN A 277 -10.49 9.48 -8.93
CA ASN A 277 -10.08 10.26 -7.75
C ASN A 277 -11.25 10.55 -6.80
N GLY A 278 -12.36 9.83 -6.97
CA GLY A 278 -13.62 10.18 -6.33
C GLY A 278 -13.61 10.17 -4.81
N TYR A 279 -12.96 9.19 -4.18
CA TYR A 279 -12.91 9.11 -2.71
C TYR A 279 -12.25 10.35 -2.09
N TRP A 280 -11.14 10.83 -2.67
CA TRP A 280 -10.45 12.03 -2.18
C TRP A 280 -11.39 13.25 -2.15
N ARG A 281 -12.26 13.33 -3.18
CA ARG A 281 -13.21 14.42 -3.41
C ARG A 281 -14.60 14.17 -2.82
N GLN A 282 -14.75 13.15 -1.97
CA GLN A 282 -16.02 12.81 -1.31
C GLN A 282 -17.18 12.52 -2.28
N ILE A 283 -16.87 11.90 -3.42
CA ILE A 283 -17.84 11.40 -4.40
C ILE A 283 -17.61 9.89 -4.64
N PRO A 284 -18.44 9.19 -5.44
CA PRO A 284 -18.22 7.76 -5.68
C PRO A 284 -16.79 7.45 -6.14
N GLY A 285 -16.14 6.46 -5.53
CA GLY A 285 -14.70 6.20 -5.73
C GLY A 285 -14.30 5.87 -7.17
N MET A 286 -15.23 5.39 -7.99
CA MET A 286 -15.01 5.11 -9.42
C MET A 286 -15.07 6.36 -10.30
N SER A 287 -15.54 7.49 -9.77
CA SER A 287 -15.65 8.74 -10.52
C SER A 287 -14.29 9.41 -10.69
N LEU A 288 -14.19 10.16 -11.79
CA LEU A 288 -13.05 11.03 -12.10
C LEU A 288 -13.55 12.47 -12.21
N VAL A 289 -12.91 13.38 -11.49
CA VAL A 289 -13.08 14.83 -11.62
C VAL A 289 -11.75 15.43 -12.06
N GLU A 290 -11.79 16.23 -13.13
CA GLU A 290 -10.64 16.97 -13.65
C GLU A 290 -10.29 18.19 -12.79
#